data_AF-A0A842QC55-F1
#
_entry.id   AF-A0A842QC55-F1
#
_cell.length_a   1.000
_cell.length_b   1.000
_cell.length_c   1.000
_cell.angle_alpha   90.00
_cell.angle_beta   90.00
_cell.angle_gamma   90.00
#
_symmetry.space_group_name_H-M   'P 1'
#
loop_
_entity.id
_entity.type
_entity.pdbx_description
1 polymer ?
#
loop_
_entity_poly.entity_id
_entity_poly.type
_entity_poly.pdbx_seq_one_letter_code
_entity_poly.pdbx_strand_id
1 'polypeptide(L)'
;MTLSISALNVTNTTNIINFAKVYASSIPNLIIQGDIAAITVGSIIFLVTVFLLNKVTGLMLNFIKKTIFLLITGLAVYYLSIEFYTRISTAGLTLGTLLLGITGVLISVLGIYLSVNSWFTGAKRSFKDLKYGPDLTDKPEEDKEVKKIEQEIMGLRKEFSLQMLKQDKNLLSVLVYLIIGQFGIFSSPTVAPPNPGLGLVFFALFLTGALLFVKQTYKNFKRGLSHLIVALIFGFILSLVLGHFWSGIPLETLFSIQYFGTSCVVAVITGMAVSLIMSGK
;
A
#
# COMPACT_ATOMS: atom_id res chain seq x y z
N MET A 1 26.73 -44.67 -8.83
CA MET A 1 25.75 -43.75 -9.42
C MET A 1 26.50 -42.47 -9.72
N THR A 2 26.88 -42.29 -10.98
CA THR A 2 27.81 -41.27 -11.47
C THR A 2 27.10 -39.93 -11.58
N LEU A 3 27.43 -39.00 -10.67
CA LEU A 3 27.03 -37.60 -10.79
C LEU A 3 27.83 -36.98 -11.94
N SER A 4 27.17 -36.88 -13.09
CA SER A 4 27.61 -36.07 -14.23
C SER A 4 27.71 -34.61 -13.78
N ILE A 5 28.92 -34.19 -13.43
CA ILE A 5 29.35 -32.80 -13.41
C ILE A 5 29.39 -32.36 -14.88
N SER A 6 28.22 -32.05 -15.45
CA SER A 6 28.15 -31.23 -16.65
C SER A 6 28.52 -29.83 -16.22
N ALA A 7 29.82 -29.58 -16.27
CA ALA A 7 30.44 -28.28 -16.23
C ALA A 7 29.57 -27.29 -17.00
N LEU A 8 28.99 -26.34 -16.27
CA LEU A 8 28.51 -25.09 -16.81
C LEU A 8 29.73 -24.41 -17.45
N ASN A 9 29.92 -24.70 -18.73
CA ASN A 9 30.93 -24.13 -19.61
C ASN A 9 30.56 -22.66 -19.88
N VAL A 10 30.66 -21.81 -18.84
CA VAL A 10 30.26 -20.39 -18.87
C VAL A 10 31.47 -19.49 -19.20
N THR A 11 32.63 -20.07 -19.47
CA THR A 11 33.86 -19.35 -19.81
C THR A 11 33.87 -18.69 -21.18
N ASN A 12 32.78 -18.76 -21.97
CA ASN A 12 32.76 -18.23 -23.34
C ASN A 12 31.48 -17.45 -23.71
N THR A 13 30.92 -16.67 -22.78
CA THR A 13 29.92 -15.66 -23.15
C THR A 13 30.58 -14.28 -23.21
N THR A 14 30.92 -13.83 -24.41
CA THR A 14 31.42 -12.47 -24.71
C THR A 14 30.40 -11.35 -24.41
N ASN A 15 29.20 -11.70 -23.91
CA ASN A 15 28.13 -10.75 -23.65
C ASN A 15 27.71 -10.78 -22.18
N ILE A 16 28.16 -9.77 -21.44
CA ILE A 16 27.89 -9.53 -20.01
C ILE A 16 26.37 -9.55 -19.71
N ILE A 17 25.53 -9.11 -20.65
CA ILE A 17 24.08 -9.07 -20.48
C ILE A 17 23.50 -10.50 -20.41
N ASN A 18 24.01 -11.40 -21.25
CA ASN A 18 23.56 -12.80 -21.25
C ASN A 18 24.04 -13.53 -19.99
N PHE A 19 25.27 -13.29 -19.56
CA PHE A 19 25.78 -13.80 -18.28
C PHE A 19 24.90 -13.33 -17.11
N ALA A 20 24.61 -12.02 -17.03
CA ALA A 20 23.79 -11.45 -15.97
C ALA A 20 22.36 -12.01 -15.96
N LYS A 21 21.75 -12.20 -17.14
CA LYS A 21 20.39 -12.77 -17.26
C LYS A 21 20.34 -14.24 -16.80
N VAL A 22 21.31 -15.04 -17.22
CA VAL A 22 21.40 -16.46 -16.82
C VAL A 22 21.67 -16.55 -15.32
N TYR A 23 22.63 -15.77 -14.81
CA TYR A 23 22.95 -15.75 -13.39
C TYR A 23 21.76 -15.28 -12.53
N ALA A 24 21.07 -14.19 -12.92
CA ALA A 24 19.89 -13.71 -12.20
C ALA A 24 18.78 -14.76 -12.10
N SER A 25 18.58 -15.58 -13.13
CA SER A 25 17.59 -16.66 -13.13
C SER A 25 18.00 -17.85 -12.27
N SER A 26 19.30 -18.08 -12.04
CA SER A 26 19.80 -19.18 -11.22
C SER A 26 19.98 -18.82 -9.74
N ILE A 27 19.96 -17.53 -9.38
CA ILE A 27 20.08 -17.05 -7.98
C ILE A 27 19.16 -17.80 -7.01
N PRO A 28 17.85 -18.04 -7.28
CA PRO A 28 16.99 -18.74 -6.33
C PRO A 28 17.48 -20.16 -6.00
N ASN A 29 17.93 -20.91 -7.01
CA ASN A 29 18.46 -22.26 -6.82
C ASN A 29 19.80 -22.26 -6.10
N LEU A 30 20.69 -21.30 -6.42
CA LEU A 30 21.99 -21.16 -5.76
C LEU A 30 21.87 -20.76 -4.28
N ILE A 31 20.87 -19.94 -3.94
CA ILE A 31 20.54 -19.59 -2.55
C ILE A 31 20.10 -20.83 -1.76
N ILE A 32 19.24 -21.68 -2.35
CA ILE A 32 18.78 -22.92 -1.71
C ILE A 32 19.94 -23.90 -1.49
N GLN A 33 20.92 -23.89 -2.39
CA GLN A 33 22.14 -24.70 -2.30
C GLN A 33 23.18 -24.16 -1.30
N GLY A 34 22.95 -22.98 -0.70
CA GLY A 34 23.83 -22.40 0.32
C GLY A 34 25.04 -21.66 -0.22
N ASP A 35 25.03 -21.25 -1.49
CA ASP A 35 26.11 -20.44 -2.07
C ASP A 35 26.12 -19.02 -1.45
N ILE A 36 27.21 -18.69 -0.75
CA ILE A 36 27.39 -17.42 -0.03
C ILE A 36 27.36 -16.21 -0.98
N ALA A 37 27.90 -16.34 -2.19
CA ALA A 37 27.90 -15.28 -3.18
C ALA A 37 26.46 -15.02 -3.69
N ALA A 38 25.71 -16.09 -3.99
CA ALA A 38 24.33 -15.97 -4.41
C ALA A 38 23.42 -15.37 -3.31
N ILE A 39 23.64 -15.74 -2.05
CA ILE A 39 22.94 -15.15 -0.90
C ILE A 39 23.23 -13.65 -0.78
N THR A 40 24.49 -13.25 -0.95
CA THR A 40 24.91 -11.84 -0.87
C THR A 40 24.28 -11.02 -2.00
N VAL A 41 24.38 -11.51 -3.24
CA VAL A 41 23.79 -10.84 -4.42
C VAL A 41 22.26 -10.79 -4.32
N GLY A 42 21.62 -11.88 -3.90
CA GLY A 42 20.18 -11.93 -3.68
C GLY A 42 19.70 -10.94 -2.62
N SER A 43 20.45 -10.77 -1.54
CA SER A 43 20.14 -9.78 -0.48
C SER A 43 20.24 -8.34 -0.99
N ILE A 44 21.24 -8.03 -1.83
CA ILE A 44 21.39 -6.72 -2.48
C ILE A 44 20.20 -6.46 -3.42
N ILE A 45 19.84 -7.43 -4.26
CA ILE A 45 18.69 -7.30 -5.19
C ILE A 45 17.38 -7.10 -4.40
N PHE A 46 17.19 -7.85 -3.32
CA PHE A 46 16.03 -7.69 -2.44
C PHE A 46 15.97 -6.27 -1.85
N LEU A 47 17.08 -5.76 -1.33
CA LEU A 47 17.13 -4.42 -0.75
C LEU A 47 16.86 -3.32 -1.79
N VAL A 48 17.43 -3.45 -2.99
CA VAL A 48 17.14 -2.56 -4.13
C VAL A 48 15.67 -2.64 -4.52
N THR A 49 15.08 -3.83 -4.53
CA THR A 49 13.66 -4.03 -4.83
C THR A 49 12.78 -3.36 -3.77
N VAL A 50 13.09 -3.51 -2.48
CA VAL A 50 12.38 -2.84 -1.39
C VAL A 50 12.50 -1.31 -1.51
N PHE A 51 13.69 -0.80 -1.87
CA PHE A 51 13.89 0.63 -2.10
C PHE A 51 13.07 1.15 -3.28
N LEU A 52 13.04 0.42 -4.40
CA LEU A 52 12.22 0.74 -5.56
C LEU A 52 10.73 0.70 -5.22
N LEU A 53 10.28 -0.32 -4.50
CA LEU A 53 8.90 -0.43 -4.02
C LEU A 53 8.53 0.77 -3.17
N ASN A 54 9.35 1.17 -2.20
CA ASN A 54 9.10 2.34 -1.36
C ASN A 54 8.94 3.63 -2.20
N LYS A 55 9.78 3.79 -3.22
CA LYS A 55 9.70 4.95 -4.15
C LYS A 55 8.41 4.92 -4.97
N VAL A 56 7.99 3.74 -5.45
CA VAL A 56 6.74 3.54 -6.19
C VAL A 56 5.53 3.78 -5.28
N THR A 57 5.57 3.36 -4.02
CA THR A 57 4.49 3.58 -3.04
C THR A 57 4.24 5.07 -2.81
N GLY A 58 5.29 5.90 -2.73
CA GLY A 58 5.14 7.36 -2.64
C GLY A 58 4.46 7.98 -3.86
N LEU A 59 4.84 7.52 -5.06
CA LEU A 59 4.21 7.96 -6.31
C LEU A 59 2.73 7.52 -6.38
N MET A 60 2.45 6.29 -5.95
CA MET A 60 1.11 5.71 -5.90
C MET A 60 0.20 6.49 -4.94
N LEU A 61 0.68 6.84 -3.74
CA LEU A 61 -0.07 7.66 -2.78
C LEU A 61 -0.43 9.04 -3.34
N ASN A 62 0.53 9.69 -4.02
CA ASN A 62 0.29 10.98 -4.65
C ASN A 62 -0.71 10.88 -5.79
N PHE A 63 -0.66 9.79 -6.57
CA PHE A 63 -1.62 9.50 -7.63
C PHE A 63 -3.03 9.27 -7.05
N ILE A 64 -3.17 8.42 -6.03
CA ILE A 64 -4.45 8.13 -5.36
C ILE A 64 -5.09 9.42 -4.84
N LYS A 65 -4.35 10.27 -4.11
CA LYS A 65 -4.87 11.52 -3.55
C LYS A 65 -5.47 12.42 -4.63
N LYS A 66 -4.81 12.52 -5.78
CA LYS A 66 -5.23 13.39 -6.89
C LYS A 66 -6.39 12.81 -7.67
N THR A 67 -6.40 11.50 -7.89
CA THR A 67 -7.54 10.80 -8.51
C THR A 67 -8.79 10.93 -7.64
N ILE A 68 -8.66 10.83 -6.31
CA ILE A 68 -9.79 11.06 -5.38
C ILE A 68 -10.29 12.51 -5.49
N PHE A 69 -9.38 13.50 -5.52
CA PHE A 69 -9.77 14.91 -5.67
C PHE A 69 -10.50 15.17 -7.00
N LEU A 70 -10.04 14.56 -8.09
CA LEU A 70 -10.70 14.62 -9.39
C LEU A 70 -12.10 13.97 -9.35
N LEU A 71 -12.23 12.80 -8.72
CA LEU A 71 -13.51 12.12 -8.57
C LEU A 71 -14.51 12.95 -7.76
N ILE A 72 -14.10 13.48 -6.60
CA ILE A 72 -14.97 14.32 -5.75
C ILE A 72 -15.44 15.55 -6.53
N THR A 73 -14.52 16.22 -7.24
CA THR A 73 -14.86 17.39 -8.05
C THR A 73 -15.82 17.02 -9.17
N GLY A 74 -15.58 15.92 -9.90
CA GLY A 74 -16.46 15.44 -10.96
C GLY A 74 -17.86 15.07 -10.45
N LEU A 75 -17.94 14.40 -9.30
CA LEU A 75 -19.20 14.09 -8.62
C LEU A 75 -19.95 15.36 -8.23
N ALA A 76 -19.28 16.36 -7.68
CA ALA A 76 -19.91 17.64 -7.32
C ALA A 76 -20.52 18.34 -8.55
N VAL A 77 -19.80 18.35 -9.67
CA VAL A 77 -20.31 18.92 -10.94
C VAL A 77 -21.49 18.12 -11.47
N TYR A 78 -21.46 16.80 -11.38
CA TYR A 78 -22.57 15.93 -11.77
C TYR A 78 -23.84 16.21 -10.95
N TYR A 79 -23.73 16.24 -9.61
CA TYR A 79 -24.85 16.55 -8.73
C TYR A 79 -25.40 17.95 -8.95
N LEU A 80 -24.52 18.94 -9.14
CA LEU A 80 -24.92 20.31 -9.46
C LEU A 80 -25.69 20.37 -10.78
N SER A 81 -25.29 19.59 -11.79
CA SER A 81 -25.98 19.51 -13.08
C SER A 81 -27.37 18.91 -12.96
N ILE A 82 -27.55 17.85 -12.15
CA ILE A 82 -28.87 17.24 -11.87
C ILE A 82 -29.78 18.22 -11.15
N GLU A 83 -29.29 18.85 -10.09
CA GLU A 83 -30.07 19.80 -9.30
C GLU A 83 -30.50 21.00 -10.16
N PHE A 84 -29.59 21.49 -11.01
CA PHE A 84 -29.88 22.57 -11.95
C PHE A 84 -30.95 22.17 -12.97
N TYR A 85 -30.83 20.99 -13.58
CA TYR A 85 -31.83 20.47 -14.52
C TYR A 85 -33.22 20.35 -13.86
N THR A 86 -33.26 19.82 -12.63
CA THR A 86 -34.49 19.65 -11.86
C THR A 86 -35.14 21.00 -11.52
N ARG A 87 -34.34 22.02 -11.21
CA ARG A 87 -34.84 23.37 -10.94
C ARG A 87 -35.37 24.05 -12.20
N ILE A 88 -34.72 23.85 -13.35
CA ILE A 88 -35.23 24.37 -14.63
C ILE A 88 -36.55 23.69 -15.00
N SER A 89 -36.66 22.37 -14.84
CA SER A 89 -37.86 21.63 -15.23
C SER A 89 -39.08 21.95 -14.35
N THR A 90 -38.85 22.30 -13.08
CA THR A 90 -39.92 22.59 -12.11
C THR A 90 -40.31 24.07 -12.04
N ALA A 91 -39.33 24.96 -11.90
CA ALA A 91 -39.56 26.39 -11.72
C ALA A 91 -39.48 27.19 -13.04
N GLY A 92 -38.98 26.58 -14.11
CA GLY A 92 -38.73 27.26 -15.37
C GLY A 92 -37.50 28.17 -15.35
N LEU A 93 -37.32 28.92 -16.43
CA LEU A 93 -36.27 29.92 -16.60
C LEU A 93 -36.66 31.21 -15.86
N THR A 94 -36.35 31.24 -14.56
CA THR A 94 -36.49 32.42 -13.71
C THR A 94 -35.13 33.09 -13.52
N LEU A 95 -35.13 34.36 -13.12
CA LEU A 95 -33.87 35.08 -12.85
C LEU A 95 -33.00 34.35 -11.80
N GLY A 96 -33.63 33.74 -10.80
CA GLY A 96 -32.95 32.98 -9.76
C GLY A 96 -32.32 31.68 -10.28
N THR A 97 -33.02 30.92 -11.14
CA THR A 97 -32.45 29.71 -11.74
C THR A 97 -31.32 30.06 -12.71
N LEU A 98 -31.45 31.14 -13.47
CA LEU A 98 -30.42 31.60 -14.40
C LEU A 98 -29.12 32.04 -13.69
N LEU A 99 -29.22 32.82 -12.61
CA LEU A 99 -28.05 33.22 -11.80
C LEU A 99 -27.35 32.02 -11.15
N LEU A 100 -28.12 31.06 -10.62
CA LEU A 100 -27.59 29.82 -10.03
C LEU A 100 -26.89 28.95 -11.08
N GLY A 101 -27.43 28.91 -12.30
CA GLY A 101 -26.80 28.21 -13.43
C GLY A 101 -25.45 28.79 -13.82
N ILE A 102 -25.39 30.11 -14.05
CA ILE A 102 -24.16 30.78 -14.47
C ILE A 102 -23.07 30.64 -13.40
N THR A 103 -23.43 30.89 -12.13
CA THR A 103 -22.47 30.77 -11.02
C THR A 103 -22.01 29.32 -10.82
N GLY A 104 -22.94 28.36 -10.91
CA GLY A 104 -22.62 26.94 -10.83
C GLY A 104 -21.69 26.47 -11.95
N VAL A 105 -21.90 26.92 -13.19
CA VAL A 105 -21.02 26.60 -14.32
C VAL A 105 -19.62 27.20 -14.13
N LEU A 106 -19.51 28.46 -13.71
CA LEU A 106 -18.22 29.11 -13.47
C LEU A 106 -17.39 28.39 -12.40
N ILE A 107 -18.02 28.04 -11.27
CA ILE A 107 -17.36 27.31 -10.18
C ILE A 107 -16.95 25.91 -10.65
N SER A 108 -17.81 25.24 -11.43
CA SER A 108 -17.54 23.89 -11.96
C SER A 108 -16.36 23.88 -12.93
N VAL A 109 -16.29 24.85 -13.85
CA VAL A 109 -15.18 25.00 -14.81
C VAL A 109 -13.87 25.28 -14.07
N LEU A 110 -13.88 26.19 -13.09
CA LEU A 110 -12.72 26.48 -12.27
C LEU A 110 -12.27 25.26 -11.45
N GLY A 111 -13.20 24.54 -10.82
CA GLY A 111 -12.91 23.34 -10.04
C GLY A 111 -12.27 22.23 -10.87
N ILE A 112 -12.83 21.96 -12.05
CA ILE A 112 -12.26 20.98 -13.00
C ILE A 112 -10.87 21.44 -13.45
N TYR A 113 -10.71 22.71 -13.83
CA TYR A 113 -9.42 23.25 -14.25
C TYR A 113 -8.34 23.09 -13.17
N LEU A 114 -8.64 23.46 -11.92
CA LEU A 114 -7.71 23.30 -10.80
C LEU A 114 -7.37 21.84 -10.51
N SER A 115 -8.36 20.95 -10.59
CA SER A 115 -8.18 19.52 -10.36
C SER A 115 -7.30 18.86 -11.42
N VAL A 116 -7.55 19.18 -12.69
CA VAL A 116 -6.75 18.70 -13.82
C VAL A 116 -5.35 19.29 -13.79
N ASN A 117 -5.20 20.59 -13.53
CA ASN A 117 -3.89 21.23 -13.41
C ASN A 117 -3.08 20.65 -12.25
N SER A 118 -3.70 20.39 -11.10
CA SER A 118 -3.06 19.71 -9.96
C SER A 118 -2.58 18.31 -10.34
N TRP A 119 -3.36 17.56 -11.14
CA TRP A 119 -2.98 16.24 -11.64
C TRP A 119 -1.73 16.30 -12.53
N PHE A 120 -1.71 17.18 -13.54
CA PHE A 120 -0.58 17.33 -14.46
C PHE A 120 0.65 17.95 -13.81
N THR A 121 0.50 19.02 -13.02
CA THR A 121 1.65 19.74 -12.45
C THR A 121 2.41 18.90 -11.44
N GLY A 122 1.72 18.10 -10.63
CA GLY A 122 2.43 17.18 -9.74
C GLY A 122 2.86 15.87 -10.37
N ALA A 123 2.26 15.43 -11.49
CA ALA A 123 2.89 14.38 -12.31
C ALA A 123 4.25 14.85 -12.83
N LYS A 124 4.32 16.11 -13.33
CA LYS A 124 5.55 16.73 -13.83
C LYS A 124 6.60 16.95 -12.72
N ARG A 125 6.19 17.41 -11.52
CA ARG A 125 7.10 17.54 -10.36
C ARG A 125 7.62 16.18 -9.86
N SER A 126 6.75 15.18 -9.71
CA SER A 126 7.17 13.83 -9.31
C SER A 126 8.14 13.20 -10.31
N PHE A 127 8.02 13.49 -11.62
CA PHE A 127 8.99 13.07 -12.63
C PHE A 127 10.32 13.87 -12.59
N LYS A 128 10.28 15.17 -12.28
CA LYS A 128 11.49 16.01 -12.13
C LYS A 128 12.33 15.54 -10.92
N ASP A 129 11.69 15.27 -9.78
CA ASP A 129 12.33 14.75 -8.56
C ASP A 129 12.91 13.34 -8.77
N LEU A 130 12.30 12.54 -9.64
CA LEU A 130 12.77 11.20 -10.02
C LEU A 130 14.05 11.25 -10.88
N LYS A 131 14.23 12.30 -11.69
CA LYS A 131 15.31 12.41 -12.68
C LYS A 131 16.50 13.24 -12.21
N TYR A 132 16.31 14.21 -11.31
CA TYR A 132 17.37 15.15 -10.88
C TYR A 132 17.57 15.24 -9.36
N GLY A 133 16.79 14.51 -8.56
CA GLY A 133 16.77 14.69 -7.10
C GLY A 133 16.08 15.99 -6.68
N PRO A 134 15.78 16.17 -5.39
CA PRO A 134 15.07 17.35 -4.91
C PRO A 134 15.95 18.60 -5.08
N ASP A 135 15.56 19.46 -6.02
CA ASP A 135 16.20 20.75 -6.29
C ASP A 135 15.78 21.74 -5.19
N LEU A 136 16.76 22.21 -4.41
CA LEU A 136 16.56 23.03 -3.21
C LEU A 136 16.41 24.53 -3.50
N THR A 137 16.32 24.95 -4.77
CA THR A 137 16.58 26.36 -5.13
C THR A 137 15.44 27.16 -5.76
N ASP A 138 14.22 26.62 -5.91
CA ASP A 138 13.11 27.41 -6.47
C ASP A 138 12.08 27.83 -5.41
N LYS A 139 12.27 29.03 -4.85
CA LYS A 139 11.18 29.91 -4.38
C LYS A 139 11.25 31.19 -5.22
N PRO A 140 10.11 31.76 -5.67
CA PRO A 140 9.41 32.69 -4.79
C PRO A 140 7.86 32.62 -4.78
N GLU A 141 7.29 33.00 -3.63
CA GLU A 141 6.07 33.83 -3.44
C GLU A 141 4.68 33.28 -3.05
N GLU A 142 4.46 31.98 -2.81
CA GLU A 142 3.19 31.48 -2.17
C GLU A 142 3.37 31.14 -0.67
N ASP A 143 4.24 31.88 0.01
CA ASP A 143 5.01 31.43 1.18
C ASP A 143 4.36 31.67 2.56
N LYS A 144 3.02 31.65 2.64
CA LYS A 144 2.30 31.72 3.95
C LYS A 144 1.51 30.46 4.30
N GLU A 145 0.96 29.73 3.34
CA GLU A 145 0.33 28.42 3.62
C GLU A 145 1.34 27.26 3.60
N VAL A 146 2.40 27.38 2.78
CA VAL A 146 3.43 26.32 2.65
C VAL A 146 4.31 26.21 3.90
N LYS A 147 4.57 27.30 4.64
CA LYS A 147 5.35 27.24 5.91
C LYS A 147 4.64 26.46 7.02
N LYS A 148 3.31 26.44 7.02
CA LYS A 148 2.50 25.63 7.96
C LYS A 148 2.62 24.14 7.64
N ILE A 149 2.66 23.81 6.34
CA ILE A 149 2.81 22.45 5.82
C ILE A 149 4.27 21.98 5.90
N GLU A 150 5.26 22.86 5.76
CA GLU A 150 6.68 22.54 5.89
C GLU A 150 7.08 22.27 7.36
N GLN A 151 6.43 22.93 8.32
CA GLN A 151 6.51 22.57 9.74
C GLN A 151 5.83 21.23 10.04
N GLU A 152 4.70 20.90 9.39
CA GLU A 152 4.10 19.55 9.44
C GLU A 152 5.00 18.50 8.79
N ILE A 153 5.72 18.84 7.71
CA ILE A 153 6.62 17.92 6.98
C ILE A 153 7.96 17.72 7.70
N MET A 154 8.50 18.74 8.37
CA MET A 154 9.64 18.56 9.29
C MET A 154 9.24 17.76 10.54
N GLY A 155 7.97 17.83 10.95
CA GLY A 155 7.33 16.86 11.84
C GLY A 155 7.40 15.45 11.25
N LEU A 156 6.82 15.23 10.07
CA LEU A 156 6.80 13.94 9.34
C LEU A 156 8.19 13.33 9.08
N ARG A 157 9.22 14.15 8.85
CA ARG A 157 10.59 13.65 8.60
C ARG A 157 11.31 13.25 9.88
N LYS A 158 11.00 13.90 11.02
CA LYS A 158 11.39 13.42 12.36
C LYS A 158 10.53 12.24 12.84
N GLU A 159 9.30 12.12 12.35
CA GLU A 159 8.38 10.99 12.59
C GLU A 159 8.89 9.68 11.97
N PHE A 160 9.64 9.70 10.86
CA PHE A 160 10.31 8.48 10.35
C PHE A 160 11.58 8.08 11.13
N SER A 161 11.95 8.81 12.20
CA SER A 161 13.06 8.39 13.07
C SER A 161 12.62 7.25 14.00
N LEU A 162 13.58 6.41 14.41
CA LEU A 162 13.43 5.25 15.31
C LEU A 162 12.68 5.51 16.64
N GLN A 163 12.32 6.77 16.93
CA GLN A 163 11.48 7.16 18.06
C GLN A 163 9.97 6.86 17.84
N MET A 164 9.47 6.74 16.60
CA MET A 164 8.07 6.38 16.32
C MET A 164 7.70 4.93 16.66
N LEU A 165 8.68 4.04 16.81
CA LEU A 165 8.43 2.71 17.35
C LEU A 165 7.97 2.75 18.82
N LYS A 166 8.11 3.88 19.53
CA LYS A 166 7.80 3.99 20.98
C LYS A 166 6.51 4.77 21.30
N GLN A 167 5.72 5.20 20.32
CA GLN A 167 4.46 5.89 20.57
C GLN A 167 3.30 4.90 20.78
N ASP A 168 2.39 5.24 21.70
CA ASP A 168 1.27 4.37 22.08
C ASP A 168 0.26 4.31 20.93
N LYS A 169 0.17 3.14 20.29
CA LYS A 169 -0.68 2.89 19.13
C LYS A 169 -2.17 3.04 19.50
N ASN A 170 -2.96 3.71 18.67
CA ASN A 170 -4.42 3.74 18.85
C ASN A 170 -5.05 2.46 18.28
N LEU A 171 -5.83 1.74 19.09
CA LEU A 171 -6.56 0.53 18.68
C LEU A 171 -7.36 0.75 17.38
N LEU A 172 -8.01 1.92 17.26
CA LEU A 172 -8.81 2.25 16.08
C LEU A 172 -7.94 2.28 14.81
N SER A 173 -6.71 2.79 14.91
CA SER A 173 -5.76 2.81 13.80
C SER A 173 -5.34 1.39 13.41
N VAL A 174 -5.10 0.49 14.38
CA VAL A 174 -4.84 -0.93 14.13
C VAL A 174 -5.98 -1.54 13.31
N LEU A 175 -7.23 -1.29 13.70
CA LEU A 175 -8.39 -1.86 13.01
C LEU A 175 -8.56 -1.31 11.58
N VAL A 176 -8.41 0.00 11.38
CA VAL A 176 -8.51 0.62 10.05
C VAL A 176 -7.44 0.05 9.10
N TYR A 177 -6.18 -0.03 9.54
CA TYR A 177 -5.12 -0.58 8.71
C TYR A 177 -5.29 -2.08 8.45
N LEU A 178 -5.87 -2.81 9.39
CA LEU A 178 -6.19 -4.22 9.22
C LEU A 178 -7.27 -4.42 8.15
N ILE A 179 -8.32 -3.60 8.16
CA ILE A 179 -9.36 -3.61 7.12
C ILE A 179 -8.73 -3.34 5.75
N ILE A 180 -7.96 -2.25 5.63
CA ILE A 180 -7.29 -1.88 4.36
C ILE A 180 -6.39 -3.02 3.87
N GLY A 181 -5.60 -3.62 4.76
CA GLY A 181 -4.70 -4.72 4.42
C GLY A 181 -5.42 -5.97 3.93
N GLN A 182 -6.52 -6.39 4.59
CA GLN A 182 -7.30 -7.55 4.15
C GLN A 182 -8.02 -7.31 2.83
N PHE A 183 -8.65 -6.15 2.65
CA PHE A 183 -9.27 -5.78 1.38
C PHE A 183 -8.24 -5.77 0.24
N GLY A 184 -7.03 -5.29 0.49
CA GLY A 184 -5.94 -5.32 -0.49
C GLY A 184 -5.58 -6.74 -0.95
N ILE A 185 -5.56 -7.71 -0.02
CA ILE A 185 -5.30 -9.11 -0.34
C ILE A 185 -6.43 -9.74 -1.16
N PHE A 186 -7.69 -9.51 -0.77
CA PHE A 186 -8.83 -10.05 -1.52
C PHE A 186 -9.08 -9.35 -2.86
N SER A 187 -8.56 -8.13 -3.06
CA SER A 187 -8.67 -7.39 -4.32
C SER A 187 -7.51 -7.66 -5.29
N SER A 188 -6.53 -8.48 -4.90
CA SER A 188 -5.34 -8.81 -5.70
C SER A 188 -5.26 -10.32 -5.95
N PRO A 189 -4.64 -10.76 -7.08
CA PRO A 189 -4.28 -12.17 -7.25
C PRO A 189 -3.31 -12.59 -6.13
N THR A 190 -3.85 -13.32 -5.14
CA THR A 190 -3.09 -13.78 -3.98
C THR A 190 -2.86 -15.28 -4.07
N VAL A 191 -1.60 -15.70 -3.95
CA VAL A 191 -1.24 -17.12 -3.95
C VAL A 191 -1.53 -17.70 -2.57
N ALA A 192 -2.48 -18.62 -2.50
CA ALA A 192 -2.78 -19.36 -1.29
C ALA A 192 -1.67 -20.37 -0.96
N PRO A 193 -1.49 -20.75 0.32
CA PRO A 193 -0.57 -21.82 0.68
C PRO A 193 -0.93 -23.13 -0.03
N PRO A 194 0.07 -23.90 -0.51
CA PRO A 194 -0.19 -25.10 -1.32
C PRO A 194 -0.85 -26.23 -0.52
N ASN A 195 -0.79 -26.18 0.81
CA ASN A 195 -1.56 -27.05 1.69
C ASN A 195 -1.82 -26.35 3.04
N PRO A 196 -2.83 -26.80 3.81
CA PRO A 196 -3.15 -26.23 5.12
C PRO A 196 -2.01 -26.32 6.14
N GLY A 197 -1.18 -27.36 6.06
CA GLY A 197 -0.04 -27.54 6.96
C GLY A 197 0.97 -26.40 6.85
N LEU A 198 1.36 -26.04 5.63
CA LEU A 198 2.27 -24.90 5.38
C LEU A 198 1.63 -23.56 5.77
N GLY A 199 0.34 -23.38 5.52
CA GLY A 199 -0.36 -22.17 5.96
C GLY A 199 -0.38 -22.02 7.49
N LEU A 200 -0.56 -23.12 8.22
CA LEU A 200 -0.51 -23.13 9.68
C LEU A 200 0.90 -22.81 10.19
N VAL A 201 1.94 -23.38 9.58
CA VAL A 201 3.34 -23.06 9.91
C VAL A 201 3.64 -21.58 9.70
N PHE A 202 3.24 -21.00 8.55
CA PHE A 202 3.43 -19.57 8.31
C PHE A 202 2.67 -18.69 9.30
N PHE A 203 1.44 -19.07 9.63
CA PHE A 203 0.65 -18.36 10.63
C PHE A 203 1.29 -18.43 12.02
N ALA A 204 1.82 -19.58 12.44
CA ALA A 204 2.51 -19.76 13.71
C ALA A 204 3.82 -18.96 13.80
N LEU A 205 4.62 -18.98 12.72
CA LEU A 205 5.84 -18.18 12.60
C LEU A 205 5.52 -16.68 12.67
N PHE A 206 4.48 -16.25 11.94
CA PHE A 206 4.01 -14.87 12.00
C PHE A 206 3.58 -14.48 13.41
N LEU A 207 2.79 -15.30 14.11
CA LEU A 207 2.31 -15.00 15.46
C LEU A 207 3.48 -14.85 16.44
N THR A 208 4.50 -15.70 16.31
CA THR A 208 5.72 -15.60 17.11
C THR A 208 6.48 -14.31 16.81
N GLY A 209 6.64 -13.96 15.52
CA GLY A 209 7.23 -12.69 15.10
C GLY A 209 6.45 -11.48 15.61
N ALA A 210 5.12 -11.52 15.56
CA ALA A 210 4.25 -10.47 16.04
C ALA A 210 4.36 -10.27 17.57
N LEU A 211 4.47 -11.36 18.34
CA LEU A 211 4.71 -11.30 19.79
C LEU A 211 6.06 -10.67 20.12
N LEU A 212 7.12 -11.06 19.40
CA LEU A 212 8.45 -10.46 19.56
C LEU A 212 8.44 -8.97 19.19
N PHE A 213 7.77 -8.61 18.09
CA PHE A 213 7.59 -7.24 17.67
C PHE A 213 6.84 -6.41 18.71
N VAL A 214 5.76 -6.94 19.28
CA VAL A 214 5.00 -6.27 20.35
C VAL A 214 5.88 -6.04 21.57
N LYS A 215 6.66 -7.05 21.98
CA LYS A 215 7.60 -6.95 23.10
C LYS A 215 8.68 -5.88 22.88
N GLN A 216 9.14 -5.69 21.66
CA GLN A 216 10.17 -4.72 21.32
C GLN A 216 9.64 -3.30 21.11
N THR A 217 8.41 -3.17 20.58
CA THR A 217 7.86 -1.90 20.10
C THR A 217 7.01 -1.20 21.15
N TYR A 218 6.13 -1.93 21.84
CA TYR A 218 5.21 -1.29 22.80
C TYR A 218 5.91 -0.99 24.11
N LYS A 219 5.75 0.25 24.62
CA LYS A 219 6.15 0.62 25.98
C LYS A 219 5.48 -0.28 27.03
N ASN A 220 4.18 -0.52 26.86
CA ASN A 220 3.37 -1.36 27.72
C ASN A 220 3.03 -2.68 27.02
N PHE A 221 3.75 -3.76 27.37
CA PHE A 221 3.56 -5.08 26.76
C PHE A 221 2.11 -5.57 26.83
N LYS A 222 1.43 -5.40 27.98
CA LYS A 222 0.01 -5.79 28.14
C LYS A 222 -0.92 -5.08 27.14
N ARG A 223 -0.67 -3.80 26.87
CA ARG A 223 -1.47 -3.00 25.92
C ARG A 223 -1.22 -3.46 24.48
N GLY A 224 0.05 -3.69 24.12
CA GLY A 224 0.39 -4.22 22.81
C GLY A 224 -0.13 -5.63 22.58
N LEU A 225 -0.11 -6.48 23.61
CA LEU A 225 -0.69 -7.82 23.55
C LEU A 225 -2.21 -7.76 23.38
N SER A 226 -2.89 -6.85 24.09
CA SER A 226 -4.33 -6.60 23.90
C SER A 226 -4.65 -6.17 22.47
N HIS A 227 -3.88 -5.23 21.90
CA HIS A 227 -4.07 -4.83 20.50
C HIS A 227 -3.83 -5.99 19.52
N LEU A 228 -2.81 -6.82 19.77
CA LEU A 228 -2.54 -8.00 18.95
C LEU A 228 -3.72 -8.98 19.00
N ILE A 229 -4.25 -9.28 20.19
CA ILE A 229 -5.38 -10.19 20.37
C ILE A 229 -6.64 -9.64 19.69
N VAL A 230 -6.95 -8.36 19.91
CA VAL A 230 -8.12 -7.72 19.28
C VAL A 230 -8.00 -7.72 17.76
N ALA A 231 -6.82 -7.36 17.23
CA ALA A 231 -6.54 -7.40 15.80
C ALA A 231 -6.63 -8.82 15.23
N LEU A 232 -6.15 -9.82 15.97
CA LEU A 232 -6.24 -11.23 15.57
C LEU A 232 -7.70 -11.67 15.45
N ILE A 233 -8.51 -11.46 16.49
CA ILE A 233 -9.92 -11.85 16.51
C ILE A 233 -10.70 -11.12 15.41
N PHE A 234 -10.57 -9.80 15.35
CA PHE A 234 -11.24 -9.00 14.35
C PHE A 234 -10.78 -9.37 12.93
N GLY A 235 -9.49 -9.62 12.75
CA GLY A 235 -8.91 -10.07 11.50
C GLY A 235 -9.44 -11.42 11.04
N PHE A 236 -9.58 -12.39 11.93
CA PHE A 236 -10.20 -13.68 11.59
C PHE A 236 -11.67 -13.52 11.22
N ILE A 237 -12.44 -12.74 11.98
CA ILE A 237 -13.86 -12.51 11.65
C ILE A 237 -13.98 -11.85 10.27
N LEU A 238 -13.17 -10.82 10.02
CA LEU A 238 -13.18 -10.11 8.76
C LEU A 238 -12.76 -11.01 7.59
N SER A 239 -11.76 -11.87 7.78
CA SER A 239 -11.30 -12.79 6.72
C SER A 239 -12.32 -13.88 6.41
N LEU A 240 -13.13 -14.31 7.38
CA LEU A 240 -14.24 -15.23 7.13
C LEU A 240 -15.33 -14.56 6.29
N VAL A 241 -15.71 -13.33 6.66
CA VAL A 241 -16.72 -12.54 5.92
C VAL A 241 -16.23 -12.27 4.49
N LEU A 242 -15.02 -11.74 4.33
CA LEU A 242 -14.46 -11.44 3.01
C LEU A 242 -14.15 -12.72 2.22
N GLY A 243 -13.67 -13.77 2.86
CA GLY A 243 -13.42 -15.07 2.22
C GLY A 243 -14.70 -15.65 1.61
N HIS A 244 -15.82 -15.57 2.33
CA HIS A 244 -17.10 -16.05 1.84
C HIS A 244 -17.71 -15.14 0.76
N PHE A 245 -17.90 -13.86 1.09
CA PHE A 245 -18.65 -12.93 0.22
C PHE A 245 -17.84 -12.38 -0.94
N TRP A 246 -16.52 -12.21 -0.78
CA TRP A 246 -15.65 -11.61 -1.80
C TRP A 246 -14.91 -12.66 -2.62
N SER A 247 -14.36 -13.69 -1.95
CA SER A 247 -13.57 -14.75 -2.61
C SER A 247 -14.38 -15.98 -2.99
N GLY A 248 -15.68 -16.04 -2.64
CA GLY A 248 -16.56 -17.17 -2.97
C GLY A 248 -16.17 -18.49 -2.31
N ILE A 249 -15.42 -18.46 -1.20
CA ILE A 249 -14.97 -19.67 -0.51
C ILE A 249 -16.14 -20.25 0.32
N PRO A 250 -16.42 -21.56 0.22
CA PRO A 250 -17.47 -22.19 1.03
C PRO A 250 -17.22 -22.05 2.53
N LEU A 251 -18.28 -21.80 3.30
CA LEU A 251 -18.18 -21.70 4.77
C LEU A 251 -17.63 -22.97 5.42
N GLU A 252 -17.91 -24.14 4.84
CA GLU A 252 -17.36 -25.42 5.28
C GLU A 252 -15.83 -25.45 5.23
N THR A 253 -15.23 -24.82 4.21
CA THR A 253 -13.77 -24.69 4.08
C THR A 253 -13.22 -23.63 5.04
N LEU A 254 -13.98 -22.56 5.29
CA LEU A 254 -13.57 -21.46 6.16
C LEU A 254 -13.61 -21.80 7.65
N PHE A 255 -14.54 -22.68 8.06
CA PHE A 255 -14.65 -23.15 9.45
C PHE A 255 -13.86 -24.44 9.73
N SER A 256 -13.10 -24.94 8.77
CA SER A 256 -12.30 -26.15 8.89
C SER A 256 -10.79 -25.86 8.87
N ILE A 257 -9.98 -26.90 9.03
CA ILE A 257 -8.52 -26.79 8.91
C ILE A 257 -8.09 -26.30 7.52
N GLN A 258 -8.91 -26.54 6.50
CA GLN A 258 -8.67 -26.09 5.13
C GLN A 258 -8.60 -24.56 5.01
N TYR A 259 -9.11 -23.80 5.99
CA TYR A 259 -8.93 -22.35 6.08
C TYR A 259 -7.46 -21.93 5.86
N PHE A 260 -6.52 -22.67 6.45
CA PHE A 260 -5.08 -22.39 6.35
C PHE A 260 -4.52 -22.66 4.94
N GLY A 261 -5.24 -23.37 4.08
CA GLY A 261 -4.91 -23.56 2.67
C GLY A 261 -5.50 -22.50 1.74
N THR A 262 -6.11 -21.44 2.28
CA THR A 262 -6.80 -20.41 1.47
C THR A 262 -6.08 -19.06 1.49
N SER A 263 -6.51 -18.14 0.63
CA SER A 263 -6.10 -16.73 0.66
C SER A 263 -6.48 -16.02 1.98
N CYS A 264 -7.42 -16.56 2.75
CA CYS A 264 -7.88 -15.96 4.01
C CYS A 264 -6.79 -15.91 5.08
N VAL A 265 -5.97 -16.97 5.21
CA VAL A 265 -4.86 -16.95 6.17
C VAL A 265 -3.82 -15.90 5.78
N VAL A 266 -3.55 -15.75 4.48
CA VAL A 266 -2.64 -14.74 3.96
C VAL A 266 -3.19 -13.33 4.21
N ALA A 267 -4.50 -13.15 4.07
CA ALA A 267 -5.19 -11.91 4.40
C ALA A 267 -5.04 -11.55 5.89
N VAL A 268 -5.25 -12.51 6.80
CA VAL A 268 -5.06 -12.28 8.25
C VAL A 268 -3.62 -11.91 8.56
N ILE A 269 -2.65 -12.71 8.10
CA ILE A 269 -1.22 -12.48 8.35
C ILE A 269 -0.81 -11.09 7.84
N THR A 270 -1.15 -10.77 6.58
CA THR A 270 -0.72 -9.52 5.96
C THR A 270 -1.45 -8.32 6.53
N GLY A 271 -2.78 -8.42 6.73
CA GLY A 271 -3.59 -7.37 7.34
C GLY A 271 -3.13 -7.04 8.76
N MET A 272 -2.77 -8.06 9.54
CA MET A 272 -2.18 -7.87 10.87
C MET A 272 -0.76 -7.31 10.81
N ALA A 273 0.08 -7.77 9.89
CA ALA A 273 1.43 -7.23 9.74
C ALA A 273 1.38 -5.72 9.44
N VAL A 274 0.56 -5.33 8.47
CA VAL A 274 0.36 -3.93 8.09
C VAL A 274 -0.20 -3.13 9.25
N SER A 275 -1.21 -3.65 9.96
CA SER A 275 -1.82 -2.93 11.08
C SER A 275 -0.87 -2.73 12.25
N LEU A 276 -0.09 -3.75 12.60
CA LEU A 276 0.86 -3.66 13.70
C LEU A 276 2.02 -2.73 13.36
N ILE A 277 2.48 -2.69 12.11
CA ILE A 277 3.57 -1.81 11.69
C ILE A 277 3.08 -0.37 11.56
N MET A 278 1.94 -0.14 10.89
CA MET A 278 1.48 1.20 10.53
C MET A 278 0.67 1.92 11.60
N SER A 279 0.16 1.21 12.62
CA SER A 279 -0.62 1.83 13.70
C SER A 279 0.19 2.66 14.71
N GLY A 280 1.49 2.87 14.49
CA GLY A 280 2.34 3.73 15.32
C GLY A 280 2.09 5.24 15.21
N LYS A 281 0.93 5.65 14.72
CA LYS A 281 0.55 7.05 14.46
C LYS A 281 -0.45 7.54 15.49
#